data_AF-A0A3S3BTR2-F1
#
_entry.id   AF-A0A3S3BTR2-F1
#
_cell.length_a   1.000
_cell.length_b   1.000
_cell.length_c   1.000
_cell.angle_alpha   90.00
_cell.angle_beta   90.00
_cell.angle_gamma   90.00
#
_symmetry.space_group_name_H-M   'P 1'
#
loop_
_entity.id
_entity.type
_entity.pdbx_description
1 polymer ?
#
loop_
_entity_poly.entity_id
_entity_poly.type
_entity_poly.pdbx_seq_one_letter_code
_entity_poly.pdbx_strand_id
1 'polypeptide(L)'
;KGFFYLDHRTVDGRCGIITDTYTTPANVHDSIVYLGRLDRQVERFGFTVAATGLDAGYATPGIAKGLEDRNIRGVVGYRNPTPP
;
A
#
# COMPACT_ATOMS: atom_id res chain seq x y z
N LYS A 1 -11.54 -19.57 -18.18
CA LYS A 1 -12.02 -18.38 -17.43
C LYS A 1 -12.16 -18.78 -15.97
N GLY A 2 -11.54 -18.05 -15.05
CA GLY A 2 -11.58 -18.33 -13.60
C GLY A 2 -11.98 -17.09 -12.82
N PHE A 3 -12.43 -17.29 -11.57
CA PHE A 3 -12.65 -16.21 -10.63
C PHE A 3 -11.30 -15.91 -9.95
N PHE A 4 -10.74 -14.74 -10.22
CA PHE A 4 -9.45 -14.31 -9.67
C PHE A 4 -9.67 -13.10 -8.77
N TYR A 5 -8.96 -13.07 -7.65
CA TYR A 5 -9.02 -12.01 -6.66
C TYR A 5 -7.61 -11.59 -6.25
N LEU A 6 -7.49 -10.34 -5.82
CA LEU A 6 -6.29 -9.82 -5.16
C LEU A 6 -6.63 -9.51 -3.71
N ASP A 7 -5.71 -9.85 -2.81
CA ASP A 7 -5.79 -9.50 -1.40
C ASP A 7 -4.75 -8.44 -1.07
N HIS A 8 -5.23 -7.21 -0.87
CA HIS A 8 -4.43 -6.05 -0.51
C HIS A 8 -4.17 -6.08 1.00
N ARG A 9 -2.96 -6.50 1.41
CA ARG A 9 -2.61 -6.67 2.82
C ARG A 9 -1.70 -5.56 3.32
N THR A 10 -1.96 -5.12 4.55
CA THR A 10 -1.03 -4.29 5.33
C THR A 10 -0.61 -5.03 6.59
N VAL A 11 0.65 -4.86 6.97
CA VAL A 11 1.26 -5.49 8.14
C VAL A 11 1.92 -4.40 8.99
N ASP A 12 1.79 -4.53 10.31
CA ASP A 12 2.61 -3.77 11.25
C ASP A 12 4.06 -4.28 11.18
N GLY A 13 4.97 -3.44 10.70
CA GLY A 13 6.37 -3.81 10.47
C GLY A 13 7.15 -4.15 11.75
N ARG A 14 6.66 -3.76 12.93
CA ARG A 14 7.32 -4.04 14.21
C ARG A 14 6.95 -5.40 14.79
N CYS A 15 5.66 -5.72 14.82
CA CYS A 15 5.13 -6.93 15.44
C CYS A 15 4.88 -8.06 14.44
N GLY A 16 4.90 -7.77 13.12
CA GLY A 16 4.62 -8.75 12.08
C GLY A 16 3.15 -9.17 12.02
N ILE A 17 2.23 -8.32 12.49
CA ILE A 17 0.79 -8.61 12.56
C ILE A 17 0.08 -7.99 11.36
N ILE A 18 -0.82 -8.76 10.73
CA ILE A 18 -1.69 -8.22 9.67
C ILE A 18 -2.69 -7.25 10.30
N THR A 19 -2.64 -5.99 9.88
CA THR A 19 -3.52 -4.90 10.36
C THR A 19 -4.67 -4.62 9.40
N ASP A 20 -4.56 -5.04 8.15
CA ASP A 20 -5.63 -4.93 7.16
C ASP A 20 -5.53 -6.00 6.06
N THR A 21 -6.69 -6.46 5.61
CA THR A 21 -6.88 -7.30 4.42
C THR A 21 -8.09 -6.73 3.66
N TYR A 22 -7.93 -6.56 2.35
CA TYR A 22 -8.98 -6.05 1.48
C TYR A 22 -8.97 -6.81 0.17
N THR A 23 -10.03 -7.59 -0.07
CA THR A 23 -10.12 -8.42 -1.27
C THR A 23 -10.88 -7.70 -2.38
N THR A 24 -10.30 -7.68 -3.58
CA THR A 24 -10.93 -7.11 -4.78
C THR A 24 -10.89 -8.12 -5.93
N PRO A 25 -11.72 -7.94 -6.98
CA PRO A 25 -11.50 -8.62 -8.25
C PRO A 25 -10.07 -8.39 -8.77
N ALA A 26 -9.50 -9.36 -9.48
CA ALA A 26 -8.08 -9.31 -9.89
C ALA A 26 -7.72 -8.24 -10.92
N ASN A 27 -8.71 -7.53 -11.48
CA ASN A 27 -8.46 -6.40 -12.38
C ASN A 27 -8.29 -5.06 -11.64
N VAL A 28 -8.39 -5.05 -10.31
CA VAL A 28 -8.17 -3.84 -9.49
C VAL A 28 -6.73 -3.82 -9.01
N HIS A 29 -5.93 -2.91 -9.55
CA HIS A 29 -4.55 -2.72 -9.13
C HIS A 29 -4.43 -2.15 -7.72
N ASP A 30 -3.40 -2.59 -6.99
CA ASP A 30 -3.17 -2.22 -5.61
C ASP A 30 -2.96 -0.71 -5.42
N SER A 31 -2.38 -0.04 -6.41
CA SER A 31 -2.17 1.41 -6.39
C SER A 31 -3.47 2.21 -6.33
N ILE A 32 -4.59 1.63 -6.78
CA ILE A 32 -5.91 2.29 -6.77
C ILE A 32 -6.45 2.36 -5.35
N VAL A 33 -6.24 1.32 -4.55
CA VAL A 33 -6.89 1.17 -3.24
C VAL A 33 -5.99 1.57 -2.09
N TYR A 34 -4.67 1.56 -2.29
CA TYR A 34 -3.64 1.72 -1.25
C TYR A 34 -3.89 2.87 -0.28
N LEU A 35 -3.99 4.11 -0.76
CA LEU A 35 -4.11 5.29 0.12
C LEU A 35 -5.39 5.25 0.96
N GLY A 36 -6.51 4.79 0.37
CA GLY A 36 -7.76 4.61 1.12
C GLY A 36 -7.66 3.50 2.18
N ARG A 37 -6.87 2.45 1.92
CA ARG A 37 -6.61 1.40 2.93
C ARG A 37 -5.72 1.90 4.06
N LEU A 38 -4.74 2.76 3.76
CA LEU A 38 -3.94 3.42 4.76
C LEU A 38 -4.80 4.31 5.66
N ASP A 39 -5.66 5.15 5.06
CA ASP A 39 -6.55 6.05 5.81
C ASP A 39 -7.50 5.28 6.73
N ARG A 40 -8.12 4.21 6.21
CA ARG A 40 -9.01 3.36 7.01
C ARG A 40 -8.29 2.79 8.23
N GLN A 41 -7.04 2.37 8.10
CA GLN A 41 -6.27 1.83 9.25
C GLN A 41 -5.99 2.90 10.29
N VAL A 42 -5.60 4.09 9.85
CA VAL A 42 -5.39 5.24 10.74
C VAL A 42 -6.67 5.59 11.47
N GLU A 43 -7.80 5.68 10.77
CA GLU A 43 -9.11 5.96 11.36
C GLU A 43 -9.56 4.85 12.33
N ARG A 44 -9.42 3.58 11.94
CA ARG A 44 -9.91 2.44 12.70
C ARG A 44 -9.15 2.20 14.00
N PHE A 45 -7.83 2.37 13.98
CA PHE A 45 -6.95 1.99 15.08
C PHE A 45 -6.25 3.17 15.76
N GLY A 46 -6.41 4.39 15.23
CA GLY A 46 -5.75 5.58 15.77
C GLY A 46 -4.23 5.55 15.62
N PHE A 47 -3.72 4.86 14.59
CA PHE A 47 -2.27 4.72 14.40
C PHE A 47 -1.63 6.05 14.05
N THR A 48 -0.53 6.38 14.74
CA THR A 48 0.41 7.42 14.31
C THR A 48 1.42 6.81 13.36
N VAL A 49 1.14 6.84 12.07
CA VAL A 49 1.99 6.24 11.04
C VAL A 49 3.08 7.22 10.63
N ALA A 50 4.33 6.93 10.95
CA ALA A 50 5.47 7.77 10.56
C ALA A 50 6.03 7.39 9.17
N ALA A 51 5.95 6.12 8.81
CA ALA A 51 6.50 5.61 7.55
C ALA A 51 5.74 4.38 7.06
N THR A 52 5.77 4.16 5.74
CA THR A 52 5.23 2.97 5.08
C THR A 52 6.29 2.32 4.20
N GLY A 53 6.38 0.99 4.26
CA GLY A 53 7.15 0.19 3.32
C GLY A 53 6.24 -0.24 2.17
N LEU A 54 6.72 -0.08 0.93
CA LEU A 54 5.94 -0.32 -0.27
C LEU A 54 6.72 -1.18 -1.26
N ASP A 55 6.01 -2.07 -1.95
CA ASP A 55 6.62 -2.80 -3.06
C ASP A 55 6.92 -1.89 -4.24
N ALA A 56 7.85 -2.31 -5.10
CA ALA A 56 8.27 -1.53 -6.26
C ALA A 56 7.13 -1.18 -7.23
N GLY A 57 6.03 -1.94 -7.22
CA GLY A 57 4.83 -1.67 -8.03
C GLY A 57 4.05 -0.41 -7.60
N TYR A 58 4.26 0.07 -6.38
CA TYR A 58 3.58 1.27 -5.85
C TYR A 58 4.35 2.57 -6.12
N ALA A 59 5.50 2.49 -6.82
CA ALA A 59 6.31 3.65 -7.21
C ALA A 59 5.58 4.53 -8.26
N THR A 60 4.59 5.30 -7.82
CA THR A 60 3.80 6.20 -8.67
C THR A 60 3.75 7.61 -8.08
N PRO A 61 3.68 8.67 -8.92
CA PRO A 61 3.55 10.04 -8.43
C PRO A 61 2.33 10.27 -7.53
N GLY A 62 1.19 9.63 -7.84
CA GLY A 62 -0.03 9.76 -7.05
C GLY A 62 0.11 9.22 -5.63
N ILE A 63 0.78 8.08 -5.45
CA ILE A 63 1.07 7.53 -4.13
C ILE A 63 2.10 8.39 -3.39
N ALA A 64 3.16 8.83 -4.07
CA ALA A 64 4.16 9.70 -3.47
C ALA A 64 3.52 11.00 -2.94
N LYS A 65 2.66 11.62 -3.74
CA LYS A 65 1.93 12.83 -3.33
C LYS A 65 0.97 12.54 -2.17
N GLY A 66 0.21 11.45 -2.25
CA GLY A 66 -0.71 11.07 -1.19
C GLY A 66 -0.02 10.82 0.17
N LEU A 67 1.17 10.26 0.17
CA LEU A 67 1.97 10.07 1.39
C LEU A 67 2.53 11.39 1.91
N GLU A 68 3.04 12.25 1.03
CA GLU A 68 3.52 13.59 1.39
C GLU A 68 2.40 14.43 2.04
N ASP A 69 1.19 14.43 1.46
CA ASP A 69 0.04 15.19 1.98
C ASP A 69 -0.41 14.69 3.37
N ARG A 70 -0.09 13.43 3.70
CA ARG A 70 -0.34 12.82 5.03
C ARG A 70 0.83 12.98 5.99
N ASN A 71 1.94 13.59 5.54
CA ASN A 71 3.20 13.69 6.26
C ASN A 71 3.76 12.31 6.66
N ILE A 72 3.61 11.32 5.78
CA ILE A 72 4.06 9.93 5.98
C ILE A 72 5.24 9.66 5.05
N ARG A 73 6.34 9.12 5.60
CA ARG A 73 7.51 8.76 4.79
C ARG A 73 7.28 7.46 4.03
N GLY A 74 7.18 7.52 2.70
CA GLY A 74 7.17 6.34 1.84
C GLY A 74 8.57 5.78 1.58
N VAL A 75 8.78 4.50 1.84
CA VAL A 75 9.99 3.75 1.43
C VAL A 75 9.57 2.70 0.41
N VAL A 76 10.01 2.87 -0.84
CA VAL A 76 9.57 2.02 -1.95
C VAL A 76 10.69 1.07 -2.36
N GLY A 77 10.35 -0.20 -2.55
CA GLY A 77 11.27 -1.22 -3.03
C GLY A 77 11.85 -0.86 -4.39
N TYR A 78 13.13 -1.19 -4.59
CA TYR A 78 13.82 -0.95 -5.84
C TYR A 78 13.28 -1.85 -6.95
N ARG A 79 12.95 -1.28 -8.11
CA ARG A 79 12.68 -2.05 -9.34
C ARG A 79 13.91 -1.99 -10.23
N ASN A 80 14.45 -3.14 -10.62
CA ASN A 80 15.49 -3.19 -11.63
C ASN A 80 14.95 -2.54 -12.93
N PRO A 81 15.58 -1.48 -13.45
CA PRO A 81 15.18 -0.89 -14.71
C PRO A 81 15.41 -1.91 -15.83
N THR A 82 14.43 -2.05 -16.73
CA THR A 82 14.63 -2.84 -17.96
C THR A 82 15.70 -2.12 -18.80
N PRO A 83 16.78 -2.80 -19.21
CA PRO A 83 17.76 -2.21 -20.13
C PRO A 83 17.07 -1.74 -21.43
N PRO A 84 17.61 -0.69 -22.08
CA PRO A 84 17.09 -0.17 -23.35
C PRO A 84 17.19 -1.21 -24.49
#